data_AF-A0A9D1KCG9-F1
#
_entry.id   AF-A0A9D1KCG9-F1
#
_cell.length_a   1.000
_cell.length_b   1.000
_cell.length_c   1.000
_cell.angle_alpha   90.00
_cell.angle_beta   90.00
_cell.angle_gamma   90.00
#
_symmetry.space_group_name_H-M   'P 1'
#
loop_
_entity.id
_entity.type
_entity.pdbx_description
1 polymer ?
#
loop_
_entity_poly.entity_id
_entity_poly.type
_entity_poly.pdbx_seq_one_letter_code
_entity_poly.pdbx_strand_id
1 'polypeptide(L)'
;MDNQNYNDDIMKKESNNKVFVVIICLLIFIFMVIGVSMATVTYTREKDSVNTISTGNVSLNYTENTNGIDITNAFPMADDVGRTLTDENQYFDFSINASISGNVVANYEIAAEKVESSTLSNNEVKLYLEKEVNNLYEEVMAPKNFTPLSESTDLGTMAGTMLLDSGSVNKTSTINYRLRMWVDANAIVGELEKSFGVRVSVKAKIDLDK
;
A
#
# COMPACT_ATOMS: atom_id res chain seq x y z
N MET A 1 -63.46 30.88 38.26
CA MET A 1 -62.19 30.16 38.32
C MET A 1 -61.92 29.59 36.93
N ASP A 2 -60.80 30.03 36.36
CA ASP A 2 -59.89 29.23 35.51
C ASP A 2 -60.24 28.92 34.05
N ASN A 3 -60.13 29.94 33.17
CA ASN A 3 -59.90 29.70 31.72
C ASN A 3 -58.66 30.43 31.17
N GLN A 4 -58.13 31.45 31.86
CA GLN A 4 -56.83 32.03 31.48
C GLN A 4 -55.64 31.16 31.95
N ASN A 5 -55.72 30.59 33.17
CA ASN A 5 -54.67 29.72 33.71
C ASN A 5 -54.48 28.42 32.89
N TYR A 6 -55.57 27.86 32.35
CA TYR A 6 -55.52 26.64 31.54
C TYR A 6 -54.78 26.83 30.20
N ASN A 7 -54.98 27.97 29.55
CA ASN A 7 -54.31 28.27 28.29
C ASN A 7 -52.84 28.65 28.50
N ASP A 8 -52.51 29.33 29.61
CA ASP A 8 -51.12 29.64 29.95
C ASP A 8 -50.31 28.36 30.27
N ASP A 9 -50.91 27.38 30.95
CA ASP A 9 -50.26 26.09 31.24
C ASP A 9 -50.01 25.24 29.97
N ILE A 10 -50.92 25.27 28.99
CA ILE A 10 -50.74 24.57 27.70
C ILE A 10 -49.66 25.24 26.84
N MET A 11 -49.62 26.58 26.79
CA MET A 11 -48.60 27.35 26.06
C MET A 11 -47.20 27.19 26.68
N LYS A 12 -47.10 27.07 28.00
CA LYS A 12 -45.85 26.81 28.72
C LYS A 12 -45.37 25.37 28.53
N LYS A 13 -46.29 24.39 28.42
CA LYS A 13 -45.96 22.98 28.16
C LYS A 13 -45.54 22.73 26.70
N GLU A 14 -46.12 23.42 25.71
CA GLU A 14 -45.70 23.33 24.31
C GLU A 14 -44.34 23.97 24.04
N SER A 15 -44.04 25.12 24.65
CA SER A 15 -42.75 25.80 24.45
C SER A 15 -41.59 25.04 25.09
N ASN A 16 -41.79 24.45 26.28
CA ASN A 16 -40.78 23.63 26.95
C ASN A 16 -40.44 22.35 26.16
N ASN A 17 -41.41 21.72 25.50
CA ASN A 17 -41.16 20.55 24.66
C ASN A 17 -40.40 20.91 23.37
N LYS A 18 -40.71 22.05 22.74
CA LYS A 18 -39.96 22.55 21.57
C LYS A 18 -38.52 22.90 21.93
N VAL A 19 -38.30 23.56 23.09
CA VAL A 19 -36.95 23.88 23.59
C VAL A 19 -36.17 22.59 23.94
N PHE A 20 -36.81 21.60 24.55
CA PHE A 20 -36.20 20.31 24.86
C PHE A 20 -35.79 19.53 23.60
N VAL A 21 -36.65 19.50 22.57
CA VAL A 21 -36.34 18.88 21.27
C VAL A 21 -35.17 19.57 20.59
N VAL A 22 -35.12 20.91 20.60
CA VAL A 22 -34.00 21.69 20.01
C VAL A 22 -32.68 21.42 20.75
N ILE A 23 -32.70 21.31 22.08
CA ILE A 23 -31.51 20.99 22.90
C ILE A 23 -31.02 19.56 22.59
N ILE A 24 -31.91 18.58 22.47
CA ILE A 24 -31.54 17.21 22.09
C ILE A 24 -30.94 17.17 20.68
N CYS A 25 -31.53 17.88 19.72
CA CYS A 25 -30.99 17.96 18.37
C CYS A 25 -29.59 18.62 18.34
N LEU A 26 -29.36 19.66 19.15
CA LEU A 26 -28.04 20.29 19.28
C LEU A 26 -26.99 19.36 19.90
N LEU A 27 -27.38 18.56 20.91
CA LEU A 27 -26.49 17.56 21.51
C LEU A 27 -26.10 16.47 20.49
N ILE A 28 -27.05 15.98 19.70
CA ILE A 28 -26.78 15.02 18.61
C ILE A 28 -25.87 15.64 17.55
N PHE A 29 -26.06 16.92 17.22
CA PHE A 29 -25.22 17.64 16.26
C PHE A 29 -23.77 17.78 16.76
N ILE A 30 -23.56 18.03 18.06
CA ILE A 30 -22.23 18.06 18.67
C ILE A 30 -21.55 16.69 18.59
N PHE A 31 -22.27 15.58 18.82
CA PHE A 31 -21.74 14.23 18.62
C PHE A 31 -21.46 13.88 17.15
N MET A 32 -22.11 14.55 16.19
CA MET A 32 -21.86 14.39 14.75
C MET A 32 -20.60 15.14 14.28
N VAL A 33 -20.31 16.30 14.89
CA VAL A 33 -19.11 17.11 14.60
C VAL A 33 -17.87 16.52 15.26
N ILE A 34 -18.01 15.94 16.45
CA ILE A 34 -16.97 15.08 17.01
C ILE A 34 -17.12 13.70 16.37
N GLY A 35 -16.80 13.61 15.08
CA GLY A 35 -16.39 12.37 14.47
C GLY A 35 -15.14 11.91 15.19
N VAL A 36 -15.31 11.22 16.33
CA VAL A 36 -14.23 10.48 16.96
C VAL A 36 -13.96 9.31 16.02
N SER A 37 -13.18 9.58 14.99
CA SER A 37 -12.31 8.59 14.40
C SER A 37 -11.31 8.17 15.48
N MET A 38 -11.81 7.37 16.42
CA MET A 38 -10.95 6.46 17.19
C MET A 38 -10.76 5.23 16.31
N ALA A 39 -10.13 5.43 15.16
CA ALA A 39 -9.25 4.40 14.67
C ALA A 39 -8.09 4.42 15.67
N THR A 40 -8.12 3.53 16.66
CA THR A 40 -6.86 3.04 17.18
C THR A 40 -6.21 2.33 16.01
N VAL A 41 -5.44 3.08 15.20
CA VAL A 41 -4.34 2.50 14.46
C VAL A 41 -3.42 2.00 15.56
N THR A 42 -3.63 0.75 15.97
CA THR A 42 -2.57 0.00 16.60
C THR A 42 -1.50 -0.08 15.53
N TYR A 43 -0.61 0.91 15.55
CA TYR A 43 0.69 0.83 14.91
C TYR A 43 1.47 -0.20 15.73
N THR A 44 1.03 -1.45 15.64
CA THR A 44 1.91 -2.59 15.78
C THR A 44 2.92 -2.32 14.68
N ARG A 45 4.10 -1.83 15.06
CA ARG A 45 5.28 -2.05 14.25
C ARG A 45 5.37 -3.56 14.11
N GLU A 46 4.73 -4.08 13.07
CA GLU A 46 4.95 -5.41 12.57
C GLU A 46 6.42 -5.38 12.19
N LYS A 47 7.21 -5.89 13.13
CA LYS A 47 8.58 -6.36 13.03
C LYS A 47 9.01 -6.38 11.56
N ASP A 48 9.96 -5.51 11.19
CA ASP A 48 10.58 -5.48 9.86
C ASP A 48 10.66 -6.90 9.31
N SER A 49 10.03 -7.16 8.17
CA SER A 49 9.92 -8.48 7.55
C SER A 49 11.27 -8.88 6.93
N VAL A 50 12.28 -9.08 7.78
CA VAL A 50 13.63 -9.41 7.32
C VAL A 50 13.67 -10.85 6.82
N ASN A 51 13.45 -11.03 5.52
CA ASN A 51 13.82 -12.26 4.82
C ASN A 51 15.34 -12.26 4.65
N THR A 52 16.06 -12.92 5.58
CA THR A 52 17.50 -13.10 5.51
C THR A 52 17.84 -14.39 4.75
N ILE A 53 18.54 -14.27 3.63
CA ILE A 53 19.25 -15.40 3.00
C ILE A 53 20.71 -15.27 3.41
N SER A 54 21.22 -16.21 4.22
CA SER A 54 22.59 -16.19 4.71
C SER A 54 23.33 -17.49 4.39
N THR A 55 24.48 -17.38 3.72
CA THR A 55 25.47 -18.46 3.66
C THR A 55 26.84 -17.87 3.92
N GLY A 56 27.42 -18.15 5.10
CA GLY A 56 28.79 -17.82 5.52
C GLY A 56 29.25 -16.38 5.30
N ASN A 57 29.45 -16.04 4.03
CA ASN A 57 30.03 -14.81 3.51
C ASN A 57 29.02 -13.83 2.89
N VAL A 58 27.76 -14.21 2.71
CA VAL A 58 26.72 -13.38 2.10
C VAL A 58 25.46 -13.31 2.96
N SER A 59 24.90 -12.12 3.14
CA SER A 59 23.55 -11.89 3.65
C SER A 59 22.80 -10.94 2.72
N LEU A 60 21.58 -11.30 2.33
CA LEU A 60 20.64 -10.39 1.67
C LEU A 60 19.43 -10.16 2.56
N ASN A 61 19.16 -8.90 2.89
CA ASN A 61 18.04 -8.49 3.74
C ASN A 61 17.12 -7.54 2.97
N TYR A 62 15.84 -7.83 3.03
CA TYR A 62 14.76 -6.96 2.58
C TYR A 62 14.24 -6.12 3.75
N THR A 63 13.98 -4.84 3.53
CA THR A 63 13.46 -3.93 4.56
C THR A 63 12.40 -3.01 3.99
N GLU A 64 11.27 -2.93 4.67
CA GLU A 64 10.09 -2.15 4.31
C GLU A 64 9.44 -1.50 5.54
N ASN A 65 8.72 -0.40 5.36
CA ASN A 65 7.95 0.24 6.44
C ASN A 65 6.52 -0.33 6.58
N THR A 66 6.00 -0.95 5.52
CA THR A 66 4.67 -1.56 5.40
C THR A 66 4.81 -2.85 4.57
N ASN A 67 3.96 -3.87 4.75
CA ASN A 67 4.13 -5.18 4.06
C ASN A 67 3.84 -5.18 2.53
N GLY A 68 3.75 -4.02 1.88
CA GLY A 68 3.32 -3.87 0.49
C GLY A 68 2.62 -2.54 0.19
N ILE A 69 1.96 -2.50 -0.97
CA ILE A 69 1.17 -1.37 -1.45
C ILE A 69 -0.24 -1.84 -1.83
N ASP A 70 -1.24 -1.10 -1.36
CA ASP A 70 -2.65 -1.31 -1.66
C ASP A 70 -3.24 -0.04 -2.27
N ILE A 71 -3.95 -0.19 -3.39
CA ILE A 71 -4.80 0.86 -3.93
C ILE A 71 -6.26 0.53 -3.61
N THR A 72 -6.99 1.51 -3.09
CA THR A 72 -8.41 1.42 -2.79
C THR A 72 -9.13 2.63 -3.38
N ASN A 73 -10.23 2.39 -4.08
CA ASN A 73 -11.10 3.45 -4.62
C ASN A 73 -10.34 4.52 -5.45
N ALA A 74 -9.31 4.09 -6.19
CA ALA A 74 -8.49 4.99 -7.00
C ALA A 74 -9.11 5.18 -8.38
N PHE A 75 -9.10 6.43 -8.87
CA PHE A 75 -9.53 6.75 -10.23
C PHE A 75 -8.49 6.28 -11.26
N PRO A 76 -8.94 5.82 -12.46
CA PRO A 76 -8.06 5.60 -13.60
C PRO A 76 -7.19 6.81 -13.90
N MET A 77 -5.90 6.60 -14.14
CA MET A 77 -4.98 7.68 -14.48
C MET A 77 -3.95 7.28 -15.53
N ALA A 78 -3.46 8.28 -16.27
CA ALA A 78 -2.43 8.10 -17.28
C ALA A 78 -1.05 7.87 -16.65
N ASP A 79 -0.15 7.25 -17.41
CA ASP A 79 1.17 6.85 -16.92
C ASP A 79 2.03 8.05 -16.50
N ASP A 80 1.90 9.20 -17.15
CA ASP A 80 2.61 10.45 -16.80
C ASP A 80 2.22 10.96 -15.41
N VAL A 81 0.94 10.83 -15.04
CA VAL A 81 0.47 11.11 -13.68
C VAL A 81 0.93 10.02 -12.71
N GLY A 82 0.71 8.74 -13.04
CA GLY A 82 1.04 7.60 -12.18
C GLY A 82 2.51 7.50 -11.76
N ARG A 83 3.43 7.88 -12.67
CA ARG A 83 4.88 7.97 -12.39
C ARG A 83 5.24 8.99 -11.31
N THR A 84 4.42 10.02 -11.16
CA THR A 84 4.69 11.15 -10.26
C THR A 84 3.99 11.04 -8.92
N LEU A 85 3.31 9.93 -8.64
CA LEU A 85 2.63 9.71 -7.36
C LEU A 85 3.61 9.73 -6.19
N THR A 86 3.28 10.50 -5.16
CA THR A 86 4.12 10.75 -3.97
C THR A 86 3.32 10.81 -2.67
N ASP A 87 2.01 10.56 -2.70
CA ASP A 87 1.23 10.53 -1.46
C ASP A 87 1.39 9.18 -0.75
N GLU A 88 1.05 9.17 0.54
CA GLU A 88 1.00 7.93 1.34
C GLU A 88 0.14 6.87 0.63
N ASN A 89 0.61 5.61 0.63
CA ASN A 89 -0.01 4.46 -0.02
C ASN A 89 -0.02 4.46 -1.57
N GLN A 90 0.54 5.47 -2.25
CA GLN A 90 0.66 5.47 -3.72
C GLN A 90 2.02 4.97 -4.24
N TYR A 91 3.01 4.95 -3.36
CA TYR A 91 4.32 4.37 -3.62
C TYR A 91 4.78 3.56 -2.42
N PHE A 92 5.73 2.68 -2.67
CA PHE A 92 6.26 1.76 -1.71
C PHE A 92 7.78 1.65 -1.85
N ASP A 93 8.47 2.15 -0.83
CA ASP A 93 9.92 2.16 -0.76
C ASP A 93 10.41 0.92 -0.02
N PHE A 94 11.38 0.24 -0.62
CA PHE A 94 12.04 -0.90 -0.02
C PHE A 94 13.52 -0.92 -0.39
N SER A 95 14.30 -1.68 0.38
CA SER A 95 15.73 -1.82 0.12
C SER A 95 16.17 -3.28 0.10
N ILE A 96 17.15 -3.56 -0.76
CA ILE A 96 17.93 -4.79 -0.75
C ILE A 96 19.28 -4.46 -0.13
N ASN A 97 19.53 -5.01 1.05
CA ASN A 97 20.78 -4.83 1.79
C ASN A 97 21.64 -6.07 1.62
N ALA A 98 22.72 -5.93 0.86
CA ALA A 98 23.72 -6.95 0.63
C ALA A 98 24.89 -6.76 1.59
N SER A 99 25.25 -7.81 2.32
CA SER A 99 26.52 -7.94 3.02
C SER A 99 27.32 -9.03 2.34
N ILE A 100 28.44 -8.69 1.69
CA ILE A 100 29.25 -9.62 0.89
C ILE A 100 30.69 -9.59 1.40
N SER A 101 31.27 -10.77 1.60
CA SER A 101 32.69 -10.95 1.89
C SER A 101 33.31 -11.98 0.95
N GLY A 102 34.59 -11.78 0.59
CA GLY A 102 35.24 -12.60 -0.43
C GLY A 102 34.82 -12.24 -1.86
N ASN A 103 35.14 -13.10 -2.83
CA ASN A 103 34.83 -12.91 -4.24
C ASN A 103 33.65 -13.82 -4.63
N VAL A 104 32.45 -13.41 -4.21
CA VAL A 104 31.20 -14.15 -4.47
C VAL A 104 30.16 -13.22 -5.07
N VAL A 105 29.26 -13.78 -5.88
CA VAL A 105 28.16 -13.05 -6.50
C VAL A 105 26.84 -13.59 -5.96
N ALA A 106 25.95 -12.69 -5.57
CA ALA A 106 24.58 -13.04 -5.22
C ALA A 106 23.63 -12.45 -6.25
N ASN A 107 22.88 -13.31 -6.92
CA ASN A 107 21.83 -12.92 -7.85
C ASN A 107 20.50 -12.81 -7.08
N TYR A 108 19.66 -11.85 -7.46
CA TYR A 108 18.36 -11.66 -6.87
C TYR A 108 17.29 -11.34 -7.92
N GLU A 109 16.04 -11.66 -7.56
CA GLU A 109 14.83 -11.30 -8.28
C GLU A 109 13.87 -10.59 -7.33
N ILE A 110 13.21 -9.55 -7.83
CA ILE A 110 12.17 -8.79 -7.15
C ILE A 110 10.86 -9.09 -7.85
N ALA A 111 9.84 -9.50 -7.12
CA ALA A 111 8.53 -9.79 -7.67
C ALA A 111 7.39 -9.19 -6.84
N ALA A 112 6.31 -8.80 -7.51
CA ALA A 112 5.05 -8.42 -6.89
C ALA A 112 4.10 -9.63 -6.80
N GLU A 113 3.70 -9.98 -5.59
CA GLU A 113 2.69 -10.98 -5.30
C GLU A 113 1.33 -10.30 -5.10
N LYS A 114 0.35 -10.65 -5.93
CA LYS A 114 -1.01 -10.10 -5.82
C LYS A 114 -1.66 -10.55 -4.51
N VAL A 115 -2.20 -9.62 -3.74
CA VAL A 115 -2.99 -9.91 -2.55
C VAL A 115 -4.32 -10.55 -2.96
N GLU A 116 -4.68 -11.69 -2.35
CA GLU A 116 -5.86 -12.49 -2.73
C GLU A 116 -7.19 -11.73 -2.67
N SER A 117 -7.33 -10.75 -1.77
CA SER A 117 -8.53 -9.91 -1.62
C SER A 117 -8.69 -8.83 -2.69
N SER A 118 -7.77 -8.72 -3.64
CA SER A 118 -7.83 -7.74 -4.74
C SER A 118 -9.03 -7.99 -5.66
N THR A 119 -9.79 -6.94 -5.97
CA THR A 119 -10.99 -7.01 -6.80
C THR A 119 -10.80 -6.41 -8.21
N LEU A 120 -9.79 -5.56 -8.43
CA LEU A 120 -9.37 -5.14 -9.77
C LEU A 120 -8.75 -6.32 -10.53
N SER A 121 -9.01 -6.38 -11.83
CA SER A 121 -8.34 -7.37 -12.68
C SER A 121 -6.91 -6.93 -13.00
N ASN A 122 -6.07 -7.91 -13.35
CA ASN A 122 -4.63 -7.67 -13.55
C ASN A 122 -4.33 -6.64 -14.66
N ASN A 123 -5.17 -6.58 -15.69
CA ASN A 123 -5.06 -5.61 -16.79
C ASN A 123 -5.60 -4.21 -16.45
N GLU A 124 -6.23 -4.02 -15.28
CA GLU A 124 -6.72 -2.71 -14.82
C GLU A 124 -5.70 -1.98 -13.94
N VAL A 125 -4.55 -2.61 -13.64
CA VAL A 125 -3.56 -2.09 -12.69
C VAL A 125 -2.20 -2.01 -13.34
N LYS A 126 -1.54 -0.86 -13.23
CA LYS A 126 -0.16 -0.61 -13.67
C LYS A 126 0.78 -0.67 -12.48
N LEU A 127 1.95 -1.25 -12.69
CA LEU A 127 3.09 -1.18 -11.78
C LEU A 127 4.24 -0.49 -12.49
N TYR A 128 5.06 0.24 -11.73
CA TYR A 128 6.23 0.97 -12.18
C TYR A 128 7.32 0.89 -11.12
N LEU A 129 8.54 0.54 -11.50
CA LEU A 129 9.65 0.35 -10.57
C LEU A 129 10.81 1.27 -10.92
N GLU A 130 11.27 1.96 -9.89
CA GLU A 130 12.49 2.77 -9.94
C GLU A 130 13.53 2.24 -8.97
N LYS A 131 14.79 2.53 -9.27
CA LYS A 131 15.96 2.21 -8.46
C LYS A 131 16.74 3.49 -8.18
N GLU A 132 17.20 3.65 -6.95
CA GLU A 132 18.02 4.80 -6.60
C GLU A 132 19.47 4.64 -7.12
N VAL A 133 19.90 5.63 -7.89
CA VAL A 133 21.26 5.80 -8.43
C VAL A 133 21.70 7.24 -8.15
N ASN A 134 22.78 7.43 -7.41
CA ASN A 134 23.31 8.77 -7.07
C ASN A 134 22.28 9.72 -6.42
N ASN A 135 21.43 9.20 -5.53
CA ASN A 135 20.32 9.92 -4.86
C ASN A 135 19.18 10.36 -5.80
N LEU A 136 19.08 9.76 -6.98
CA LEU A 136 17.98 9.96 -7.92
C LEU A 136 17.34 8.61 -8.24
N TYR A 137 16.02 8.57 -8.37
CA TYR A 137 15.31 7.38 -8.78
C TYR A 137 15.29 7.30 -10.32
N GLU A 138 15.85 6.23 -10.87
CA GLU A 138 15.89 5.92 -12.30
C GLU A 138 14.94 4.76 -12.61
N GLU A 139 14.24 4.83 -13.75
CA GLU A 139 13.35 3.75 -14.23
C GLU A 139 14.15 2.46 -14.46
N VAL A 140 13.71 1.36 -13.84
CA VAL A 140 14.19 0.00 -14.13
C VAL A 140 13.08 -0.88 -14.72
N MET A 141 11.82 -0.49 -14.54
CA MET A 141 10.68 -1.11 -15.20
C MET A 141 9.68 -0.02 -15.62
N ALA A 142 9.49 0.17 -16.93
CA ALA A 142 8.45 1.03 -17.46
C ALA A 142 7.04 0.59 -16.97
N PRO A 143 6.05 1.51 -16.92
CA PRO A 143 4.69 1.19 -16.52
C PRO A 143 4.12 0.02 -17.30
N LYS A 144 3.75 -1.04 -16.58
CA LYS A 144 3.24 -2.26 -17.18
C LYS A 144 2.07 -2.78 -16.38
N ASN A 145 1.07 -3.32 -17.07
CA ASN A 145 -0.04 -3.96 -16.39
C ASN A 145 0.45 -5.16 -15.58
N PHE A 146 -0.23 -5.47 -14.47
CA PHE A 146 0.12 -6.63 -13.67
C PHE A 146 0.12 -7.90 -14.55
N THR A 147 1.27 -8.52 -14.72
CA THR A 147 1.45 -9.66 -15.64
C THR A 147 2.16 -10.78 -14.88
N PRO A 148 1.41 -11.76 -14.34
CA PRO A 148 2.01 -12.84 -13.57
C PRO A 148 2.83 -13.78 -14.47
N LEU A 149 3.90 -14.32 -13.90
CA LEU A 149 4.67 -15.41 -14.48
C LEU A 149 3.78 -16.65 -14.62
N SER A 150 3.91 -17.34 -15.75
CA SER A 150 3.23 -18.63 -15.98
C SER A 150 3.91 -19.78 -15.25
N GLU A 151 5.22 -19.68 -15.01
CA GLU A 151 6.05 -20.70 -14.37
C GLU A 151 7.02 -20.05 -13.38
N SER A 152 7.47 -20.81 -12.39
CA SER A 152 8.46 -20.33 -11.43
C SER A 152 9.84 -20.19 -12.07
N THR A 153 10.64 -19.21 -11.63
CA THR A 153 12.02 -19.02 -12.12
C THR A 153 12.99 -20.01 -11.47
N ASP A 154 14.15 -20.21 -12.09
CA ASP A 154 15.24 -21.02 -11.54
C ASP A 154 15.77 -20.50 -10.19
N LEU A 155 15.60 -19.20 -9.94
CA LEU A 155 16.02 -18.53 -8.71
C LEU A 155 14.97 -18.68 -7.59
N GLY A 156 13.76 -19.14 -7.93
CA GLY A 156 12.70 -19.51 -6.98
C GLY A 156 11.57 -18.49 -6.86
N THR A 157 11.46 -17.52 -7.76
CA THR A 157 10.29 -16.65 -7.86
C THR A 157 9.11 -17.48 -8.36
N MET A 158 7.98 -17.45 -7.65
CA MET A 158 6.87 -18.37 -7.90
C MET A 158 6.00 -17.95 -9.08
N ALA A 159 5.47 -18.93 -9.82
CA ALA A 159 4.38 -18.71 -10.77
C ALA A 159 3.20 -17.96 -10.10
N GLY A 160 2.52 -17.10 -10.84
CA GLY A 160 1.45 -16.24 -10.31
C GLY A 160 1.92 -14.90 -9.74
N THR A 161 3.22 -14.73 -9.47
CA THR A 161 3.82 -13.41 -9.13
C THR A 161 4.27 -12.68 -10.39
N MET A 162 4.35 -11.35 -10.36
CA MET A 162 4.91 -10.54 -11.46
C MET A 162 6.38 -10.21 -11.17
N LEU A 163 7.29 -10.65 -12.03
CA LEU A 163 8.70 -10.24 -11.96
C LEU A 163 8.82 -8.74 -12.28
N LEU A 164 9.44 -7.99 -11.38
CA LEU A 164 9.62 -6.53 -11.51
C LEU A 164 11.03 -6.17 -11.98
N ASP A 165 12.05 -6.77 -11.38
CA ASP A 165 13.45 -6.55 -11.72
C ASP A 165 14.30 -7.75 -11.26
N SER A 166 15.50 -7.87 -11.82
CA SER A 166 16.50 -8.87 -11.44
C SER A 166 17.88 -8.25 -11.48
N GLY A 167 18.77 -8.66 -10.59
CA GLY A 167 20.12 -8.12 -10.56
C GLY A 167 21.10 -9.00 -9.82
N SER A 168 22.31 -8.47 -9.66
CA SER A 168 23.37 -9.14 -8.92
C SER A 168 24.15 -8.16 -8.05
N VAL A 169 24.71 -8.67 -6.95
CA VAL A 169 25.59 -7.94 -6.04
C VAL A 169 26.83 -8.78 -5.75
N ASN A 170 27.99 -8.13 -5.78
CA ASN A 170 29.29 -8.75 -5.49
C ASN A 170 30.08 -7.98 -4.42
N LYS A 171 29.44 -6.99 -3.80
CA LYS A 171 29.99 -6.16 -2.74
C LYS A 171 28.90 -5.74 -1.76
N THR A 172 29.29 -5.45 -0.53
CA THR A 172 28.40 -4.86 0.47
C THR A 172 27.80 -3.57 -0.08
N SER A 173 26.49 -3.51 -0.14
CA SER A 173 25.74 -2.40 -0.73
C SER A 173 24.30 -2.41 -0.26
N THR A 174 23.69 -1.23 -0.24
CA THR A 174 22.25 -1.06 -0.11
C THR A 174 21.72 -0.56 -1.44
N ILE A 175 20.69 -1.22 -1.96
CA ILE A 175 20.01 -0.83 -3.19
C ILE A 175 18.58 -0.44 -2.82
N ASN A 176 18.23 0.81 -3.03
CA ASN A 176 16.89 1.31 -2.74
C ASN A 176 16.02 1.28 -4.00
N TYR A 177 14.77 0.89 -3.82
CA TYR A 177 13.77 0.80 -4.86
C TYR A 177 12.50 1.51 -4.44
N ARG A 178 11.76 2.02 -5.43
CA ARG A 178 10.45 2.60 -5.25
C ARG A 178 9.47 1.98 -6.24
N LEU A 179 8.52 1.22 -5.72
CA LEU A 179 7.41 0.69 -6.48
C LEU A 179 6.23 1.68 -6.46
N ARG A 180 5.64 1.96 -7.61
CA ARG A 180 4.36 2.67 -7.72
C ARG A 180 3.32 1.78 -8.37
N MET A 181 2.07 2.00 -7.98
CA MET A 181 0.93 1.27 -8.49
C MET A 181 -0.27 2.19 -8.65
N TRP A 182 -0.99 2.07 -9.77
CA TRP A 182 -2.21 2.85 -10.02
C TRP A 182 -3.19 2.09 -10.92
N VAL A 183 -4.42 2.59 -10.98
CA VAL A 183 -5.44 2.08 -11.90
C VAL A 183 -5.16 2.63 -13.30
N ASP A 184 -5.00 1.72 -14.27
CA ASP A 184 -4.77 2.05 -15.68
C ASP A 184 -5.88 2.98 -16.19
N ALA A 185 -5.52 4.05 -16.92
CA ALA A 185 -6.46 4.98 -17.55
C ALA A 185 -7.56 4.29 -18.38
N ASN A 186 -7.28 3.09 -18.91
CA ASN A 186 -8.22 2.31 -19.72
C ASN A 186 -9.17 1.43 -18.89
N ALA A 187 -9.00 1.38 -17.57
CA ALA A 187 -9.87 0.59 -16.70
C ALA A 187 -11.28 1.18 -16.64
N ILE A 188 -12.28 0.30 -16.69
CA ILE A 188 -13.69 0.67 -16.50
C ILE A 188 -14.03 0.38 -15.04
N VAL A 189 -13.91 1.41 -14.20
CA VAL A 189 -14.23 1.32 -12.78
C VAL A 189 -15.69 1.72 -12.60
N GLY A 190 -16.54 0.77 -12.18
CA GLY A 190 -17.95 1.03 -11.85
C GLY A 190 -18.11 1.62 -10.45
N GLU A 191 -19.35 1.73 -9.95
CA GLU A 191 -19.66 2.32 -8.62
C GLU A 191 -19.23 1.46 -7.41
N LEU A 192 -18.74 0.23 -7.66
CA LEU A 192 -18.25 -0.64 -6.60
C LEU A 192 -16.84 -0.25 -6.18
N GLU A 193 -16.59 -0.17 -4.88
CA GLU A 193 -15.24 -0.01 -4.35
C GLU A 193 -14.37 -1.17 -4.83
N LYS A 194 -13.43 -0.86 -5.72
CA LYS A 194 -12.43 -1.83 -6.18
C LYS A 194 -11.08 -1.57 -5.50
N SER A 195 -10.31 -2.63 -5.37
CA SER A 195 -8.99 -2.63 -4.73
C SER A 195 -8.01 -3.52 -5.46
N PHE A 196 -6.72 -3.22 -5.32
CA PHE A 196 -5.64 -4.12 -5.71
C PHE A 196 -4.48 -3.94 -4.74
N GLY A 197 -3.96 -5.06 -4.26
CA GLY A 197 -2.81 -5.08 -3.37
C GLY A 197 -1.68 -5.89 -3.97
N VAL A 198 -0.44 -5.47 -3.73
CA VAL A 198 0.73 -6.33 -3.94
C VAL A 198 1.66 -6.32 -2.74
N ARG A 199 2.23 -7.49 -2.46
CA ARG A 199 3.37 -7.66 -1.55
C ARG A 199 4.64 -7.81 -2.38
N VAL A 200 5.71 -7.12 -1.99
CA VAL A 200 7.00 -7.30 -2.66
C VAL A 200 7.71 -8.52 -2.06
N SER A 201 8.20 -9.39 -2.93
CA SER A 201 8.97 -10.57 -2.55
C SER A 201 10.34 -10.51 -3.22
N VAL A 202 11.38 -10.91 -2.48
CA VAL A 202 12.75 -10.98 -2.98
C VAL A 202 13.23 -12.41 -2.87
N LYS A 203 13.71 -12.96 -3.99
CA LYS A 203 14.41 -14.24 -4.03
C LYS A 203 15.87 -13.99 -4.35
N ALA A 204 16.76 -14.75 -3.73
CA ALA A 204 18.18 -14.64 -4.00
C ALA A 204 18.87 -16.01 -4.01
N LYS A 205 19.91 -16.11 -4.82
CA LYS A 205 20.80 -17.28 -4.89
C LYS A 205 22.24 -16.81 -4.98
N ILE A 206 23.11 -17.51 -4.28
CA ILE A 206 24.54 -17.20 -4.24
C ILE A 206 25.26 -18.14 -5.19
N ASP A 207 26.03 -17.57 -6.12
CA ASP A 207 26.95 -18.31 -6.96
C ASP A 207 28.25 -18.48 -6.17
N LEU A 208 28.40 -19.68 -5.60
CA LEU A 208 29.68 -20.12 -5.06
C LEU A 208 30.50 -20.63 -6.25
N ASP A 209 31.53 -19.88 -6.64
CA ASP A 209 32.55 -20.39 -7.56
C ASP A 209 33.03 -21.74 -7.01
N LYS A 210 32.91 -22.80 -7.82
CA LYS A 210 33.35 -24.17 -7.49
C LYS A 210 34.87 -24.29 -7.58
#